data_AF-A0A2T8JE97-F1
#
_entry.id   AF-A0A2T8JE97-F1
#
_cell.length_a   1.000
_cell.length_b   1.000
_cell.length_c   1.000
_cell.angle_alpha   90.00
_cell.angle_beta   90.00
_cell.angle_gamma   90.00
#
_symmetry.space_group_name_H-M   'P 1'
#
loop_
_entity.id
_entity.type
_entity.pdbx_description
1 polymer ?
#
loop_
_entity_poly.entity_id
_entity_poly.type
_entity_poly.pdbx_seq_one_letter_code
_entity_poly.pdbx_strand_id
1 'polypeptide(L)'
;MEENGYIRLEEIEEYKYVANQTFNMEEDFFKFYNAYALHKGFSVRKDKVRYKPSTKKVTWRGFVCSCEGYRMEKHFKRTDQKRQPRALTRCGCNARLDVQRSASSGIWYVTDFVDVHTHPFAKPEHAFVLPPHRGLNDPQKTEAVELGLGEFRPYRIIGRNGDQP
;
A
#
# COMPACT_ATOMS: atom_id res chain seq x y z
N MET A 1 -35.41 -14.92 -4.09
CA MET A 1 -34.92 -16.29 -4.33
C MET A 1 -33.42 -16.17 -4.50
N GLU A 2 -32.70 -16.91 -3.67
CA GLU A 2 -31.30 -16.68 -3.30
C GLU A 2 -30.35 -17.09 -4.43
N GLU A 3 -29.59 -16.14 -4.97
CA GLU A 3 -28.49 -16.43 -5.90
C GLU A 3 -27.18 -16.62 -5.10
N ASN A 4 -27.04 -17.81 -4.54
CA ASN A 4 -25.79 -18.58 -4.46
C ASN A 4 -24.49 -17.79 -4.25
N GLY A 5 -24.21 -17.47 -2.99
CA GLY A 5 -22.92 -16.98 -2.49
C GLY A 5 -21.81 -18.03 -2.47
N TYR A 6 -21.38 -18.49 -3.64
CA TYR A 6 -20.16 -19.30 -3.79
C TYR A 6 -18.96 -18.41 -4.10
N ILE A 7 -17.95 -18.46 -3.21
CA ILE A 7 -16.63 -17.86 -3.42
C ILE A 7 -15.91 -18.68 -4.50
N ARG A 8 -15.23 -18.01 -5.44
CA ARG A 8 -14.51 -18.70 -6.53
C ARG A 8 -13.34 -19.50 -5.96
N LEU A 9 -13.03 -20.65 -6.56
CA LEU A 9 -11.88 -21.49 -6.14
C LEU A 9 -10.57 -20.69 -6.16
N GLU A 10 -10.38 -19.87 -7.19
CA GLU A 10 -9.23 -18.97 -7.33
C GLU A 10 -9.08 -18.00 -6.14
N GLU A 11 -10.19 -17.42 -5.67
CA GLU A 11 -10.19 -16.50 -4.52
C GLU A 11 -9.84 -17.25 -3.21
N ILE A 12 -10.28 -18.50 -3.07
CA ILE A 12 -9.94 -19.34 -1.92
C ILE A 12 -8.45 -19.73 -1.95
N GLU A 13 -7.93 -20.09 -3.13
CA GLU A 13 -6.52 -20.43 -3.31
C GLU A 13 -5.62 -19.21 -3.05
N GLU A 14 -6.00 -18.04 -3.55
CA GLU A 14 -5.31 -16.78 -3.30
C GLU A 14 -5.32 -16.43 -1.81
N TYR A 15 -6.48 -16.53 -1.15
CA TYR A 15 -6.59 -16.30 0.29
C TYR A 15 -5.64 -17.24 1.06
N LYS A 16 -5.65 -18.54 0.74
CA LYS A 16 -4.76 -19.53 1.36
C LYS A 16 -3.29 -19.23 1.09
N TYR A 17 -2.95 -18.84 -0.14
CA TYR A 17 -1.59 -18.50 -0.52
C TYR A 17 -1.05 -17.36 0.35
N VAL A 18 -1.84 -16.30 0.56
CA VAL A 18 -1.45 -15.16 1.40
C VAL A 18 -1.45 -15.54 2.88
N ALA A 19 -2.54 -16.14 3.38
CA ALA A 19 -2.72 -16.45 4.80
C ALA A 19 -1.69 -17.45 5.36
N ASN A 20 -1.15 -18.34 4.51
CA ASN A 20 -0.17 -19.33 4.92
C ASN A 20 1.28 -18.84 4.81
N GLN A 21 1.54 -17.60 4.40
CA GLN A 21 2.90 -17.09 4.35
C GLN A 21 3.49 -16.92 5.74
N THR A 22 4.78 -17.22 5.85
CA THR A 22 5.58 -17.02 7.05
C THR A 22 6.96 -16.49 6.69
N PHE A 23 7.51 -15.58 7.49
CA PHE A 23 8.82 -14.99 7.25
C PHE A 23 9.60 -14.80 8.55
N ASN A 24 10.91 -14.62 8.44
CA ASN A 24 11.78 -14.37 9.61
C ASN A 24 11.80 -12.89 10.03
N MET A 25 11.49 -11.98 9.11
CA MET A 25 11.54 -10.53 9.31
C MET A 25 10.21 -9.86 8.96
N GLU A 26 9.91 -8.73 9.63
CA GLU A 26 8.73 -7.90 9.31
C GLU A 26 8.84 -7.29 7.92
N GLU A 27 10.06 -6.92 7.54
CA GLU A 27 10.37 -6.29 6.26
C GLU A 27 10.07 -7.21 5.07
N ASP A 28 10.23 -8.52 5.24
CA ASP A 28 9.93 -9.48 4.17
C ASP A 28 8.43 -9.63 3.95
N PHE A 29 7.62 -9.56 5.01
CA PHE A 29 6.17 -9.45 4.87
C PHE A 29 5.75 -8.17 4.14
N PHE A 30 6.41 -7.05 4.41
CA PHE A 30 6.13 -5.82 3.68
C PHE A 30 6.46 -5.96 2.20
N LYS A 31 7.62 -6.55 1.85
CA LYS A 31 8.00 -6.79 0.44
C LYS A 31 7.01 -7.72 -0.25
N PHE A 32 6.65 -8.82 0.40
CA PHE A 32 5.67 -9.79 -0.10
C PHE A 32 4.33 -9.12 -0.40
N TYR A 33 3.76 -8.40 0.57
CA TYR A 33 2.45 -7.79 0.39
C TYR A 33 2.48 -6.61 -0.58
N ASN A 34 3.60 -5.89 -0.65
CA ASN A 34 3.79 -4.86 -1.66
C ASN A 34 3.85 -5.45 -3.08
N ALA A 35 4.50 -6.60 -3.27
CA ALA A 35 4.50 -7.31 -4.56
C ALA A 35 3.11 -7.84 -4.94
N TYR A 36 2.39 -8.40 -3.96
CA TYR A 36 0.98 -8.80 -4.13
C TYR A 36 0.11 -7.61 -4.58
N ALA A 37 0.23 -6.48 -3.89
CA ALA A 37 -0.52 -5.27 -4.20
C ALA A 37 -0.20 -4.72 -5.58
N LEU A 38 1.09 -4.73 -5.98
CA LEU A 38 1.51 -4.34 -7.32
C LEU A 38 0.82 -5.19 -8.39
N HIS A 39 0.78 -6.50 -8.19
CA HIS A 39 0.15 -7.44 -9.13
C HIS A 39 -1.36 -7.21 -9.22
N LYS A 40 -2.04 -6.98 -8.09
CA LYS A 40 -3.48 -6.66 -8.03
C LYS A 40 -3.82 -5.24 -8.50
N GLY A 41 -2.85 -4.33 -8.58
CA GLY A 41 -3.07 -2.95 -9.01
C GLY A 41 -3.49 -2.00 -7.88
N PHE A 42 -3.06 -2.24 -6.64
CA PHE A 42 -3.18 -1.26 -5.56
C PHE A 42 -1.83 -0.99 -4.90
N SER A 43 -1.81 -0.06 -3.95
CA SER A 43 -0.59 0.30 -3.22
C SER A 43 -0.76 0.10 -1.73
N VAL A 44 0.32 -0.26 -1.04
CA VAL A 44 0.33 -0.56 0.38
C VAL A 44 1.08 0.51 1.16
N ARG A 45 0.60 0.79 2.37
CA ARG A 45 1.32 1.57 3.39
C ARG A 45 1.44 0.77 4.68
N LYS A 46 2.54 0.97 5.42
CA LYS A 46 2.63 0.47 6.80
C LYS A 46 1.65 1.24 7.68
N ASP A 47 0.90 0.53 8.51
CA ASP A 47 -0.04 1.10 9.47
C ASP A 47 0.50 0.97 10.90
N LYS A 48 -0.38 0.66 11.86
CA LYS A 48 -0.07 0.52 13.28
C LYS A 48 0.96 -0.57 13.51
N VAL A 49 1.64 -0.43 14.64
CA VAL A 49 2.67 -1.35 15.12
C VAL A 49 2.42 -1.58 16.61
N ARG A 50 2.55 -2.82 17.06
CA ARG A 50 2.54 -3.15 18.50
C ARG A 50 3.89 -3.68 18.92
N TYR A 51 4.28 -3.29 20.13
CA TYR A 51 5.55 -3.65 20.73
C TYR A 51 5.32 -4.44 22.00
N LYS A 52 6.21 -5.40 22.28
CA LYS A 52 6.28 -6.02 23.59
C LYS A 52 6.71 -4.96 24.62
N PRO A 53 5.94 -4.73 25.70
CA PRO A 53 6.26 -3.66 26.66
C PRO A 53 7.65 -3.77 27.27
N SER A 54 8.08 -4.99 27.61
CA SER A 54 9.35 -5.25 28.31
C SER A 54 10.57 -5.09 27.41
N THR A 55 10.54 -5.61 26.19
CA THR A 55 11.73 -5.66 25.31
C THR A 55 11.72 -4.62 24.20
N LYS A 56 10.63 -3.87 24.03
CA LYS A 56 10.37 -2.96 22.90
C LYS A 56 10.52 -3.60 21.52
N LYS A 57 10.53 -4.93 21.43
CA LYS A 57 10.53 -5.67 20.16
C LYS A 57 9.15 -5.59 19.53
N VAL A 58 9.09 -5.45 18.21
CA VAL A 58 7.82 -5.50 17.47
C VAL A 58 7.23 -6.90 17.61
N THR A 59 5.95 -6.96 17.97
CA THR A 59 5.19 -8.20 18.09
C THR A 59 4.10 -8.31 17.04
N TRP A 60 3.62 -7.18 16.52
CA TRP A 60 2.55 -7.14 15.53
C TRP A 60 2.71 -5.93 14.61
N ARG A 61 2.37 -6.10 13.34
CA ARG A 61 2.38 -5.04 12.34
C ARG A 61 1.17 -5.14 11.42
N GLY A 62 0.52 -4.01 11.16
CA GLY A 62 -0.52 -3.90 10.15
C GLY A 62 0.01 -3.26 8.87
N PHE A 63 -0.44 -3.77 7.73
CA PHE A 63 -0.25 -3.21 6.41
C PHE A 63 -1.62 -2.98 5.77
N VAL A 64 -1.84 -1.82 5.18
CA VAL A 64 -3.16 -1.45 4.65
C VAL A 64 -3.02 -0.88 3.26
N CYS A 65 -4.11 -0.91 2.49
CA CYS A 65 -4.20 -0.16 1.25
C CYS A 65 -3.91 1.33 1.48
N SER A 66 -3.25 2.01 0.54
CA SER A 66 -3.04 3.46 0.59
C SER A 66 -4.35 4.25 0.62
N CYS A 67 -5.43 3.66 0.11
CA CYS A 67 -6.78 4.21 0.12
C CYS A 67 -7.56 3.93 1.42
N GLU A 68 -6.93 3.27 2.41
CA GLU A 68 -7.58 2.93 3.68
C GLU A 68 -8.00 4.17 4.49
N GLY A 69 -9.17 4.02 5.12
CA GLY A 69 -9.74 4.99 6.05
C GLY A 69 -10.11 6.32 5.39
N TYR A 70 -10.36 7.32 6.22
CA TYR A 70 -10.65 8.68 5.78
C TYR A 70 -9.64 9.66 6.40
N ARG A 71 -9.36 10.74 5.66
CA ARG A 71 -8.51 11.80 6.19
C ARG A 71 -9.28 12.54 7.30
N MET A 72 -8.68 12.66 8.48
CA MET A 72 -9.30 13.40 9.58
C MET A 72 -9.51 14.88 9.20
N GLU A 73 -10.65 15.42 9.62
CA GLU A 73 -11.09 16.78 9.29
C GLU A 73 -10.06 17.86 9.67
N LYS A 74 -9.36 17.67 10.79
CA LYS A 74 -8.26 18.55 11.24
C LYS A 74 -7.15 18.77 10.20
N HIS A 75 -6.98 17.85 9.26
CA HIS A 75 -5.96 17.95 8.21
C HIS A 75 -6.41 18.75 6.96
N PHE A 76 -7.67 19.18 6.92
CA PHE A 76 -8.20 20.11 5.93
C PHE A 76 -8.18 21.55 6.44
N LYS A 77 -8.38 21.73 7.75
CA LYS A 77 -8.48 23.04 8.42
C LYS A 77 -7.13 23.62 8.88
N ARG A 78 -6.01 23.04 8.44
CA ARG A 78 -4.66 23.52 8.81
C ARG A 78 -4.28 24.75 8.01
N THR A 79 -4.31 25.90 8.66
CA THR A 79 -3.92 27.21 8.11
C THR A 79 -2.40 27.45 8.14
N ASP A 80 -1.64 26.66 8.90
CA ASP A 80 -0.19 26.75 9.09
C ASP A 80 0.64 26.01 8.01
N GLN A 81 0.01 25.54 6.93
CA GLN A 81 0.64 24.60 6.01
C GLN A 81 1.51 25.31 4.94
N LYS A 82 2.85 25.18 5.06
CA LYS A 82 3.83 25.72 4.08
C LYS A 82 3.80 25.06 2.70
N ARG A 83 3.12 23.92 2.54
CA ARG A 83 3.01 23.15 1.29
C ARG A 83 1.55 22.89 1.00
N GLN A 84 1.18 22.89 -0.28
CA GLN A 84 -0.19 22.55 -0.68
C GLN A 84 -0.61 21.17 -0.12
N PRO A 85 -1.88 21.03 0.32
CA PRO A 85 -2.39 19.75 0.78
C PRO A 85 -2.19 18.65 -0.27
N ARG A 86 -1.71 17.48 0.15
CA ARG A 86 -1.70 16.28 -0.71
C ARG A 86 -3.14 15.93 -1.12
N ALA A 87 -3.30 15.43 -2.35
CA ALA A 87 -4.57 14.96 -2.88
C ALA A 87 -5.22 13.93 -1.94
N LEU A 88 -6.55 13.84 -1.99
CA LEU A 88 -7.30 12.87 -1.21
C LEU A 88 -7.17 11.50 -1.87
N THR A 89 -6.26 10.69 -1.35
CA THR A 89 -6.08 9.30 -1.80
C THR A 89 -6.87 8.28 -0.98
N ARG A 90 -7.41 8.69 0.18
CA ARG A 90 -8.12 7.82 1.14
C ARG A 90 -9.63 7.86 0.91
N CYS A 91 -10.23 6.71 0.61
CA CYS A 91 -11.66 6.57 0.29
C CYS A 91 -12.41 5.58 1.20
N GLY A 92 -11.79 5.11 2.29
CA GLY A 92 -12.37 4.12 3.18
C GLY A 92 -12.19 2.69 2.70
N CYS A 93 -11.07 2.38 2.06
CA CYS A 93 -10.72 0.99 1.73
C CYS A 93 -10.50 0.16 2.99
N ASN A 94 -10.92 -1.10 2.99
CA ASN A 94 -10.80 -2.01 4.14
C ASN A 94 -9.68 -3.04 3.97
N ALA A 95 -9.05 -3.09 2.79
CA ALA A 95 -8.02 -4.07 2.49
C ALA A 95 -6.80 -3.92 3.41
N ARG A 96 -6.44 -5.03 4.08
CA ARG A 96 -5.38 -5.07 5.09
C ARG A 96 -4.74 -6.45 5.21
N LEU A 97 -3.50 -6.45 5.68
CA LEU A 97 -2.74 -7.62 6.09
C LEU A 97 -2.10 -7.34 7.44
N ASP A 98 -2.47 -8.12 8.45
CA ASP A 98 -1.94 -8.01 9.80
C ASP A 98 -1.05 -9.22 10.10
N VAL A 99 0.17 -8.96 10.56
CA VAL A 99 1.16 -10.00 10.86
C VAL A 99 1.59 -9.95 12.31
N GLN A 100 1.88 -11.12 12.87
CA GLN A 100 2.34 -11.26 14.25
C GLN A 100 3.59 -12.12 14.32
N ARG A 101 4.46 -11.79 15.28
CA ARG A 101 5.64 -12.59 15.60
C ARG A 101 5.29 -13.62 16.66
N SER A 102 5.49 -14.89 16.35
CA SER A 102 5.37 -15.97 17.31
C SER A 102 6.41 -15.83 18.43
N ALA A 103 5.97 -15.93 19.68
CA ALA A 103 6.86 -15.85 20.83
C ALA A 103 7.74 -17.10 20.99
N SER A 104 7.28 -18.26 20.51
CA SER A 104 7.98 -19.54 20.65
C SER A 104 9.00 -19.77 19.54
N SER A 105 8.60 -19.59 18.27
CA SER A 105 9.49 -19.82 17.12
C SER A 105 10.24 -18.55 16.68
N GLY A 106 9.77 -17.37 17.07
CA GLY A 106 10.33 -16.10 16.59
C GLY A 106 9.96 -15.75 15.14
N ILE A 107 9.26 -16.65 14.44
CA ILE A 107 8.79 -16.52 13.06
C ILE A 107 7.56 -15.62 13.00
N TRP A 108 7.45 -14.83 11.95
CA TRP A 108 6.29 -14.02 11.64
C TRP A 108 5.29 -14.80 10.81
N TYR A 109 4.00 -14.59 11.07
CA TYR A 109 2.89 -15.23 10.37
C TYR A 109 1.72 -14.25 10.19
N VAL A 110 0.84 -14.54 9.23
CA VAL A 110 -0.38 -13.75 9.00
C VAL A 110 -1.41 -14.05 10.08
N THR A 111 -1.95 -13.00 10.69
CA THR A 111 -3.05 -13.09 11.68
C THR A 111 -4.40 -12.70 11.12
N ASP A 112 -4.44 -11.75 10.19
CA ASP A 112 -5.66 -11.34 9.52
C ASP A 112 -5.33 -10.87 8.11
N PHE A 113 -6.18 -11.23 7.15
CA PHE A 113 -6.05 -10.85 5.76
C PHE A 113 -7.43 -10.55 5.19
N VAL A 114 -7.59 -9.32 4.70
CA VAL A 114 -8.83 -8.83 4.09
C VAL A 114 -8.48 -8.30 2.71
N ASP A 115 -8.99 -8.96 1.67
CA ASP A 115 -8.80 -8.58 0.26
C ASP A 115 -10.02 -7.85 -0.33
N VAL A 116 -10.81 -7.21 0.52
CA VAL A 116 -12.00 -6.46 0.09
C VAL A 116 -11.63 -5.00 -0.13
N HIS A 117 -11.73 -4.56 -1.39
CA HIS A 117 -11.46 -3.19 -1.81
C HIS A 117 -12.75 -2.44 -2.13
N THR A 118 -12.77 -1.15 -1.78
CA THR A 118 -13.91 -0.24 -2.06
C THR A 118 -13.60 0.77 -3.18
N HIS A 119 -12.51 0.56 -3.90
CA HIS A 119 -12.07 1.38 -5.02
C HIS A 119 -11.61 0.47 -6.17
N PRO A 120 -11.68 0.94 -7.43
CA PRO A 120 -11.11 0.21 -8.55
C PRO A 120 -9.59 0.08 -8.40
N PHE A 121 -9.05 -1.00 -8.91
CA PHE A 121 -7.61 -1.16 -9.06
C PHE A 121 -7.08 -0.29 -10.20
N ALA A 122 -5.83 0.15 -10.05
CA ALA A 122 -5.08 0.70 -11.17
C ALA A 122 -4.92 -0.39 -12.23
N LYS A 123 -5.01 -0.01 -13.49
CA LYS A 123 -4.73 -0.95 -14.57
C LYS A 123 -3.27 -1.43 -14.46
N PRO A 124 -2.96 -2.69 -14.82
CA PRO A 124 -1.61 -3.22 -14.75
C PRO A 124 -0.58 -2.35 -15.48
N GLU A 125 -0.97 -1.79 -16.63
CA GLU A 125 -0.21 -0.81 -17.44
C GLU A 125 0.19 0.44 -16.66
N HIS A 126 -0.46 0.78 -15.55
CA HIS A 126 -0.21 1.99 -14.77
C HIS A 126 0.24 1.70 -13.34
N ALA A 127 0.37 0.44 -12.94
CA ALA A 127 0.71 0.09 -11.55
C ALA A 127 2.09 0.66 -11.13
N PHE A 128 3.00 0.89 -12.09
CA PHE A 128 4.30 1.54 -11.89
C PHE A 128 4.19 3.00 -11.42
N VAL A 129 3.07 3.69 -11.67
CA VAL A 129 2.89 5.09 -11.27
C VAL A 129 2.55 5.23 -9.79
N LEU A 130 2.15 4.12 -9.15
CA LEU A 130 1.75 4.11 -7.76
C LEU A 130 2.94 4.45 -6.85
N PRO A 131 2.76 5.31 -5.82
CA PRO A 131 3.87 5.83 -5.02
C PRO A 131 4.88 4.82 -4.44
N PRO A 132 4.47 3.64 -3.91
CA PRO A 132 5.43 2.65 -3.40
C PRO A 132 6.10 1.79 -4.49
N HIS A 133 5.66 1.91 -5.76
CA HIS A 133 6.17 1.16 -6.91
C HIS A 133 6.90 2.05 -7.93
N ARG A 134 7.09 3.33 -7.58
CA ARG A 134 7.68 4.32 -8.49
C ARG A 134 9.16 4.01 -8.74
N GLY A 135 9.43 3.39 -9.90
CA GLY A 135 10.75 3.10 -10.46
C GLY A 135 10.72 3.27 -11.98
N LEU A 136 10.34 4.47 -12.44
CA LEU A 136 10.06 4.73 -13.86
C LEU A 136 11.35 4.86 -14.67
N ASN A 137 11.42 4.15 -15.80
CA ASN A 137 12.30 4.52 -16.90
C ASN A 137 11.72 5.75 -17.62
N ASP A 138 12.56 6.57 -18.26
CA ASP A 138 12.11 7.83 -18.87
C ASP A 138 10.93 7.72 -19.87
N PRO A 139 10.77 6.64 -20.67
CA PRO A 139 9.58 6.45 -21.52
C PRO A 139 8.28 6.30 -20.72
N GLN A 140 8.32 5.56 -19.61
CA GLN A 140 7.17 5.32 -18.73
C GLN A 140 6.76 6.58 -17.96
N LYS A 141 7.70 7.53 -17.75
CA LYS A 141 7.39 8.85 -17.21
C LYS A 141 6.60 9.69 -18.20
N THR A 142 7.01 9.67 -19.48
CA THR A 142 6.37 10.46 -20.55
C THR A 142 4.94 9.99 -20.79
N GLU A 143 4.74 8.68 -20.91
CA GLU A 143 3.41 8.07 -21.08
C GLU A 143 2.46 8.38 -19.91
N ALA A 144 2.98 8.31 -18.68
CA ALA A 144 2.17 8.60 -17.50
C ALA A 144 1.77 10.09 -17.37
N VAL A 145 2.55 11.00 -17.97
CA VAL A 145 2.22 12.43 -18.10
C VAL A 145 1.16 12.64 -19.19
N GLU A 146 1.30 12.00 -20.35
CA GLU A 146 0.33 12.09 -21.46
C GLU A 146 -1.05 11.55 -21.09
N LEU A 147 -1.11 10.45 -20.32
CA LEU A 147 -2.36 9.82 -19.90
C LEU A 147 -3.08 10.55 -18.76
N GLY A 148 -2.55 11.68 -18.28
CA GLY A 148 -3.21 12.49 -17.25
C GLY A 148 -3.43 11.73 -15.93
N LEU A 149 -2.63 10.69 -15.66
CA LEU A 149 -2.67 9.90 -14.44
C LEU A 149 -2.10 10.75 -13.30
N GLY A 150 -2.98 11.56 -12.72
CA GLY A 150 -2.65 12.62 -11.77
C GLY A 150 -1.89 12.12 -10.55
N GLU A 151 -0.56 12.28 -10.59
CA GLU A 151 0.30 12.73 -9.48
C GLU A 151 1.79 12.91 -9.92
N PHE A 152 2.03 13.31 -11.16
CA PHE A 152 3.35 13.77 -11.59
C PHE A 152 3.47 15.26 -11.32
N ARG A 153 4.31 15.60 -10.35
CA ARG A 153 4.81 16.97 -10.20
C ARG A 153 5.84 17.20 -11.32
N PRO A 154 5.56 18.00 -12.37
CA PRO A 154 6.49 18.19 -13.50
C PRO A 154 7.82 18.82 -13.09
N TYR A 155 7.89 19.47 -11.92
CA TYR A 155 9.08 20.19 -11.46
C TYR A 155 10.31 19.33 -11.12
N ARG A 156 10.24 18.00 -11.24
CA ARG A 156 11.37 17.11 -10.95
C ARG A 156 11.91 16.36 -12.16
N ILE A 157 11.38 16.63 -13.36
CA ILE A 157 11.83 16.03 -14.63
C ILE A 157 12.77 16.97 -15.39
N ILE A 158 12.67 18.29 -15.20
CA ILE A 158 13.63 19.23 -15.76
C ILE A 158 14.87 19.21 -14.85
N GLY A 159 15.98 18.70 -15.38
CA GLY A 159 17.27 18.74 -14.69
C GLY A 159 17.57 20.15 -14.20
N ARG A 160 18.23 20.26 -13.04
CA ARG A 160 18.95 21.47 -12.66
C ARG A 160 20.03 21.71 -13.73
N ASN A 161 19.68 22.42 -14.78
CA ASN A 161 20.62 23.22 -15.53
C ASN A 161 20.66 24.59 -14.85
N GLY A 162 21.87 25.06 -14.55
CA GLY A 162 22.12 26.46 -14.24
C GLY A 162 22.74 26.72 -12.87
N ASP A 163 24.06 26.84 -12.90
CA ASP A 163 24.82 27.99 -12.40
C ASP A 163 25.14 28.12 -10.90
N GLN A 164 26.41 27.85 -10.61
CA GLN A 164 27.26 28.65 -9.72
C GLN A 164 27.21 30.14 -10.15
N PRO A 165 27.28 31.08 -9.20
CA PRO A 165 28.53 31.36 -8.49
C PRO A 165 28.53 30.97 -7.01
#